data_AF-A0A7J6PDL2-F1
#
_entry.id   AF-A0A7J6PDL2-F1
#
_cell.length_a   1.000
_cell.length_b   1.000
_cell.length_c   1.000
_cell.angle_alpha   90.00
_cell.angle_beta   90.00
_cell.angle_gamma   90.00
#
_symmetry.space_group_name_H-M   'P 1'
#
loop_
_entity.id
_entity.type
_entity.pdbx_description
1 polymer ?
#
loop_
_entity_poly.entity_id
_entity_poly.type
_entity_poly.pdbx_seq_one_letter_code
_entity_poly.pdbx_strand_id
1 'polypeptide(L)'
;MRKSILLPCMEELDLLRKDILKEGDVMKLVDSKGKIHLTIHEGAMSVKFDLKVPAEYPYEPVTVTMVNSTFAPHLNEMFFGQAQDLCRRCTKGQTLSTSLRSSDPAKPSKSVVKLSLAQYKHDVAFLKERKEKAAHVTNKVGRRAVRYFEKTEWAAELEKEQKQAALEKAMSQHKQPPPILSVYPVTDFLTSKFIHLVPNMKCSSCGKRVLANIVSDDPTTPSEDTAERAYCGHWFHGSCLDKLMTTPPFGMSCPDKDCGWRIYHNKYTRDQKFLEKQWAMAEARKRELEDVMDFARDIDRL
;
A
#
# COMPACT_ATOMS: atom_id res chain seq x y z
N MET A 1 36.34 -27.04 7.54
CA MET A 1 35.06 -27.24 6.81
C MET A 1 34.57 -25.87 6.34
N ARG A 2 34.34 -25.66 5.04
CA ARG A 2 33.69 -24.41 4.58
C ARG A 2 32.24 -24.46 5.06
N LYS A 3 31.84 -23.59 5.98
CA LYS A 3 30.46 -23.51 6.47
C LYS A 3 29.61 -22.99 5.30
N SER A 4 28.70 -23.81 4.78
CA SER A 4 27.78 -23.37 3.72
C SER A 4 26.83 -22.33 4.30
N ILE A 5 26.80 -21.14 3.70
CA ILE A 5 25.96 -20.01 4.15
C ILE A 5 24.48 -20.33 3.96
N LEU A 6 24.15 -21.19 3.00
CA LEU A 6 22.76 -21.59 2.68
C LEU A 6 22.24 -22.73 3.55
N LEU A 7 23.07 -23.34 4.40
CA LEU A 7 22.66 -24.44 5.27
C LEU A 7 21.38 -24.14 6.08
N PRO A 8 21.22 -22.94 6.68
CA PRO A 8 20.03 -22.61 7.47
C PRO A 8 18.71 -22.54 6.68
N CYS A 9 18.76 -22.40 5.36
CA CYS A 9 17.57 -22.31 4.51
C CYS A 9 17.38 -23.56 3.61
N MET A 10 18.10 -24.65 3.87
CA MET A 10 18.03 -25.85 3.02
C MET A 10 16.63 -26.47 2.97
N GLU A 11 15.93 -26.54 4.09
CA GLU A 11 14.55 -27.03 4.14
C GLU A 11 13.61 -26.18 3.26
N GLU A 12 13.79 -24.86 3.28
CA GLU A 12 13.02 -23.95 2.42
C GLU A 12 13.35 -24.17 0.95
N LEU A 13 14.63 -24.36 0.60
CA LEU A 13 15.05 -24.61 -0.77
C LEU A 13 14.45 -25.91 -1.33
N ASP A 14 14.31 -26.94 -0.50
CA ASP A 14 13.67 -28.20 -0.90
C ASP A 14 12.16 -28.03 -1.09
N LEU A 15 11.50 -27.26 -0.21
CA LEU A 15 10.09 -26.88 -0.40
C LEU A 15 9.89 -26.04 -1.67
N LEU A 16 10.80 -25.11 -1.98
CA LEU A 16 10.72 -24.31 -3.21
C LEU A 16 10.74 -25.19 -4.46
N ARG A 17 11.65 -26.17 -4.50
CA ARG A 17 11.74 -27.12 -5.63
C ARG A 17 10.49 -27.97 -5.79
N LYS A 18 9.86 -28.32 -4.67
CA LYS A 18 8.71 -29.22 -4.65
C LYS A 18 7.39 -28.52 -4.96
N ASP A 19 7.17 -27.35 -4.34
CA ASP A 19 5.84 -26.74 -4.24
C ASP A 19 5.69 -25.49 -5.13
N ILE A 20 6.80 -24.82 -5.49
CA ILE A 20 6.75 -23.50 -6.15
C ILE A 20 7.23 -23.54 -7.60
N LEU A 21 8.40 -24.13 -7.84
CA LEU A 21 9.01 -24.14 -9.18
C LEU A 21 8.25 -25.07 -10.13
N LYS A 22 7.91 -24.56 -11.32
CA LYS A 22 7.25 -25.32 -12.39
C LYS A 22 8.22 -25.75 -13.49
N GLU A 23 7.74 -26.56 -14.43
CA GLU A 23 8.47 -26.92 -15.64
C GLU A 23 8.83 -25.65 -16.44
N GLY A 24 10.14 -25.37 -16.56
CA GLY A 24 10.67 -24.17 -17.23
C GLY A 24 11.35 -23.17 -16.30
N ASP A 25 11.09 -23.26 -14.98
CA ASP A 25 11.75 -22.40 -14.00
C ASP A 25 13.17 -22.89 -13.68
N VAL A 26 14.09 -21.95 -13.44
CA VAL A 26 15.50 -22.25 -13.18
C VAL A 26 15.93 -21.66 -11.85
N MET A 27 16.41 -22.53 -10.95
CA MET A 27 17.04 -22.15 -9.68
C MET A 27 18.51 -22.55 -9.68
N LYS A 28 19.42 -21.58 -9.45
CA LYS A 28 20.87 -21.82 -9.31
C LYS A 28 21.34 -21.35 -7.94
N LEU A 29 22.08 -22.20 -7.24
CA LEU A 29 22.60 -21.92 -5.90
C LEU A 29 24.09 -21.56 -5.96
N VAL A 30 24.48 -20.53 -5.22
CA VAL A 30 25.87 -20.09 -5.09
C VAL A 30 26.23 -20.03 -3.60
N ASP A 31 26.59 -21.20 -3.06
CA ASP A 31 26.89 -21.42 -1.64
C ASP A 31 27.97 -20.49 -1.10
N SER A 32 28.99 -20.19 -1.90
CA SER A 32 30.13 -19.35 -1.51
C SER A 32 29.73 -17.90 -1.17
N LYS A 33 28.63 -17.40 -1.75
CA LYS A 33 28.14 -16.04 -1.56
C LYS A 33 26.79 -15.98 -0.84
N GLY A 34 26.22 -17.13 -0.47
CA GLY A 34 24.86 -17.21 0.07
C GLY A 34 23.81 -16.67 -0.90
N LYS A 35 24.00 -16.85 -2.22
CA LYS A 35 23.08 -16.32 -3.24
C LYS A 35 22.26 -17.43 -3.87
N ILE A 36 20.98 -17.15 -4.08
CA ILE A 36 20.02 -18.01 -4.79
C ILE A 36 19.55 -17.21 -6.00
N HIS A 37 19.88 -17.67 -7.20
CA HIS A 37 19.44 -17.08 -8.46
C HIS A 37 18.18 -17.80 -8.94
N LEU A 38 17.11 -17.04 -9.14
CA LEU A 38 15.82 -17.56 -9.60
C LEU A 38 15.47 -16.91 -10.93
N THR A 39 15.02 -17.73 -11.88
CA THR A 39 14.48 -17.31 -13.17
C THR A 39 13.16 -18.03 -13.33
N ILE A 40 12.07 -17.26 -13.29
CA ILE A 40 10.70 -17.79 -13.32
C ILE A 40 10.00 -17.29 -14.58
N HIS A 41 9.22 -18.17 -15.21
CA HIS A 41 8.52 -17.92 -16.46
C HIS A 41 7.00 -18.12 -16.32
N GLU A 42 6.22 -17.24 -16.97
CA GLU A 42 4.78 -17.42 -17.15
C GLU A 42 4.37 -16.86 -18.52
N GLY A 43 4.15 -17.76 -19.49
CA GLY A 43 3.84 -17.38 -20.88
C GLY A 43 4.97 -16.56 -21.52
N ALA A 44 4.62 -15.39 -22.07
CA ALA A 44 5.59 -14.45 -22.64
C ALA A 44 6.40 -13.66 -21.59
N MET A 45 6.04 -13.77 -20.31
CA MET A 45 6.63 -12.96 -19.24
C MET A 45 7.67 -13.75 -18.45
N SER A 46 8.75 -13.07 -18.04
CA SER A 46 9.79 -13.67 -17.22
C SER A 46 10.39 -12.67 -16.24
N VAL A 47 10.83 -13.17 -15.08
CA VAL A 47 11.56 -12.40 -14.07
C VAL A 47 12.78 -13.19 -13.60
N LYS A 48 13.91 -12.50 -13.57
CA LYS A 48 15.17 -12.98 -12.98
C LYS A 48 15.46 -12.16 -11.73
N PHE A 49 15.59 -12.84 -10.59
CA PHE A 49 15.90 -12.19 -9.32
C PHE A 49 16.81 -13.04 -8.45
N ASP A 50 17.55 -12.36 -7.59
CA ASP A 50 18.50 -12.97 -6.67
C ASP A 50 18.04 -12.75 -5.23
N LEU A 51 18.19 -13.80 -4.42
CA LEU A 51 18.05 -13.74 -2.97
C LEU A 51 19.44 -13.89 -2.35
N LYS A 52 19.84 -12.92 -1.54
CA LYS A 52 21.09 -12.98 -0.76
C LYS A 52 20.75 -13.29 0.70
N VAL A 53 21.13 -14.49 1.14
CA VAL A 53 20.96 -14.96 2.52
C VAL A 53 22.09 -14.41 3.40
N PRO A 54 21.76 -13.70 4.49
CA PRO A 54 22.77 -13.17 5.41
C PRO A 54 23.38 -14.27 6.30
N ALA A 55 24.48 -13.95 6.98
CA ALA A 55 25.18 -14.89 7.85
C ALA A 55 24.36 -15.24 9.12
N GLU A 56 23.57 -14.28 9.63
CA GLU A 56 22.74 -14.44 10.83
C GLU A 56 21.27 -14.75 10.49
N TYR A 57 21.01 -15.44 9.39
CA TYR A 57 19.66 -15.87 9.03
C TYR A 57 19.06 -16.80 10.11
N PRO A 58 17.80 -16.60 10.56
CA PRO A 58 16.76 -15.67 10.07
C PRO A 58 16.63 -14.33 10.83
N TYR A 59 17.60 -13.96 11.67
CA TYR A 59 17.56 -12.71 12.44
C TYR A 59 17.81 -11.47 11.56
N GLU A 60 18.64 -11.63 10.53
CA GLU A 60 18.83 -10.63 9.47
C GLU A 60 17.95 -10.92 8.25
N PRO A 61 17.38 -9.89 7.60
CA PRO A 61 16.48 -10.07 6.47
C PRO A 61 17.24 -10.48 5.21
N VAL A 62 16.63 -11.37 4.41
CA VAL A 62 17.12 -11.72 3.07
C VAL A 62 17.02 -10.50 2.15
N THR A 63 18.10 -10.21 1.43
CA THR A 63 18.09 -9.13 0.44
C THR A 63 17.57 -9.67 -0.89
N VAL A 64 16.48 -9.08 -1.39
CA VAL A 64 15.87 -9.41 -2.68
C VAL A 64 16.29 -8.37 -3.71
N THR A 65 16.94 -8.81 -4.78
CA THR A 65 17.37 -7.93 -5.89
C THR A 65 16.86 -8.45 -7.21
N MET A 66 16.13 -7.60 -7.95
CA MET A 66 15.73 -7.90 -9.33
C MET A 66 16.92 -7.72 -10.27
N VAL A 67 17.15 -8.70 -11.15
CA VAL A 67 18.22 -8.66 -12.16
C VAL A 67 17.64 -8.25 -13.52
N ASN A 68 16.54 -8.88 -13.93
CA ASN A 68 15.86 -8.58 -15.20
C ASN A 68 14.37 -8.91 -15.07
N SER A 69 13.51 -8.18 -15.76
CA SER A 69 12.07 -8.40 -15.78
C SER A 69 11.48 -7.93 -17.11
N THR A 70 10.54 -8.69 -17.66
CA THR A 70 9.73 -8.27 -18.82
C THR A 70 8.49 -7.47 -18.41
N PHE A 71 8.22 -7.33 -17.10
CA PHE A 71 7.08 -6.56 -16.58
C PHE A 71 7.39 -5.07 -16.55
N ALA A 72 6.32 -4.26 -16.61
CA ALA A 72 6.42 -2.81 -16.48
C ALA A 72 7.14 -2.40 -15.17
N PRO A 73 8.00 -1.36 -15.18
CA PRO A 73 8.82 -0.98 -14.03
C PRO A 73 8.04 -0.76 -12.74
N HIS A 74 6.87 -0.11 -12.81
CA HIS A 74 6.06 0.19 -11.63
C HIS A 74 5.52 -1.08 -10.94
N LEU A 75 5.25 -2.15 -11.70
CA LEU A 75 4.85 -3.44 -11.14
C LEU A 75 6.01 -4.07 -10.39
N ASN A 76 7.21 -4.05 -10.99
CA ASN A 76 8.41 -4.56 -10.34
C ASN A 76 8.67 -3.82 -9.03
N GLU A 77 8.65 -2.49 -9.03
CA GLU A 77 8.84 -1.68 -7.81
C GLU A 77 7.81 -2.02 -6.72
N MET A 78 6.53 -2.14 -7.09
CA MET A 78 5.47 -2.48 -6.14
C MET A 78 5.70 -3.86 -5.50
N PHE A 79 5.95 -4.89 -6.29
CA PHE A 79 6.07 -6.26 -5.77
C PHE A 79 7.41 -6.51 -5.08
N PHE A 80 8.53 -6.01 -5.62
CA PHE A 80 9.83 -6.15 -4.96
C PHE A 80 9.92 -5.30 -3.68
N GLY A 81 9.27 -4.12 -3.64
CA GLY A 81 9.12 -3.35 -2.40
C GLY A 81 8.33 -4.10 -1.33
N GLN A 82 7.23 -4.76 -1.72
CA GLN A 82 6.46 -5.62 -0.81
C GLN A 82 7.25 -6.85 -0.34
N ALA A 83 8.03 -7.46 -1.22
CA ALA A 83 8.90 -8.59 -0.89
C ALA A 83 9.99 -8.21 0.14
N GLN A 84 10.62 -7.04 -0.02
CA GLN A 84 11.60 -6.55 0.95
C GLN A 84 10.98 -6.24 2.31
N ASP A 85 9.80 -5.63 2.34
CA ASP A 85 9.10 -5.39 3.61
C ASP A 85 8.62 -6.70 4.24
N LEU A 86 8.26 -7.71 3.44
CA LEU A 86 7.96 -9.05 3.92
C LEU A 86 9.18 -9.69 4.59
N CYS A 87 10.38 -9.63 3.98
CA CYS A 87 11.62 -10.10 4.62
C CYS A 87 11.82 -9.46 6.00
N ARG A 88 11.63 -8.13 6.10
CA ARG A 88 11.77 -7.38 7.35
C ARG A 88 10.71 -7.74 8.41
N ARG A 89 9.54 -8.20 7.98
CA ARG A 89 8.45 -8.63 8.89
C ARG A 89 8.67 -10.05 9.39
N CYS A 90 9.23 -10.92 8.57
CA CYS A 90 9.61 -12.27 8.97
C CYS A 90 10.66 -12.25 10.10
N THR A 91 11.62 -11.32 10.08
CA THR A 91 12.59 -11.17 11.20
C THR A 91 11.93 -10.76 12.52
N LYS A 92 10.72 -10.17 12.47
CA LYS A 92 9.89 -9.83 13.64
C LYS A 92 8.90 -10.94 14.02
N GLY A 93 9.00 -12.11 13.39
CA GLY A 93 8.14 -13.26 13.63
C GLY A 93 6.71 -13.11 13.07
N GLN A 94 6.51 -12.26 12.05
CA GLN A 94 5.22 -12.15 11.37
C GLN A 94 5.11 -13.15 10.21
N THR A 95 3.99 -13.86 10.14
CA THR A 95 3.70 -14.80 9.05
C THR A 95 3.40 -14.08 7.72
N LEU A 96 3.47 -14.79 6.60
CA LEU A 96 3.09 -14.26 5.28
C LEU A 96 1.67 -13.70 5.27
N SER A 97 0.70 -14.44 5.80
CA SER A 97 -0.71 -14.02 5.85
C SER A 97 -0.91 -12.74 6.67
N THR A 98 -0.25 -12.65 7.84
CA THR A 98 -0.30 -11.47 8.70
C THR A 98 0.38 -10.27 8.06
N SER A 99 1.50 -10.51 7.38
CA SER A 99 2.26 -9.49 6.66
C SER A 99 1.45 -8.94 5.49
N LEU A 100 0.89 -9.78 4.63
CA LEU A 100 0.08 -9.34 3.50
C LEU A 100 -1.17 -8.55 3.95
N ARG A 101 -1.84 -8.97 5.03
CA ARG A 101 -2.99 -8.25 5.62
C ARG A 101 -2.63 -6.88 6.22
N SER A 102 -1.37 -6.68 6.56
CA SER A 102 -0.86 -5.44 7.16
C SER A 102 -0.23 -4.53 6.12
N SER A 103 0.17 -5.07 4.96
CA SER A 103 0.60 -4.30 3.78
C SER A 103 -0.56 -3.85 2.90
N ASP A 104 -1.79 -4.33 3.17
CA ASP A 104 -2.98 -3.95 2.42
C ASP A 104 -3.32 -2.47 2.66
N PRO A 105 -3.26 -1.61 1.61
CA PRO A 105 -3.55 -0.19 1.71
C PRO A 105 -5.00 0.10 2.15
N ALA A 106 -5.92 -0.86 2.03
CA ALA A 106 -7.33 -0.70 2.40
C ALA A 106 -7.54 -0.41 3.90
N LYS A 107 -6.55 -0.69 4.76
CA LYS A 107 -6.60 -0.27 6.15
C LYS A 107 -6.00 1.13 6.28
N PRO A 108 -6.79 2.17 6.62
CA PRO A 108 -6.23 3.46 6.92
C PRO A 108 -5.18 3.27 8.02
N SER A 109 -3.98 3.82 7.80
CA SER A 109 -2.94 3.78 8.82
C SER A 109 -3.50 4.40 10.09
N LYS A 110 -3.42 3.66 11.21
CA LYS A 110 -3.82 4.16 12.53
C LYS A 110 -2.97 5.39 12.97
N SER A 111 -1.98 5.78 12.17
CA SER A 111 -0.99 6.82 12.45
C SER A 111 -1.48 8.25 12.24
N VAL A 112 -2.69 8.47 11.71
CA VAL A 112 -3.33 9.78 11.93
C VAL A 112 -3.82 9.75 13.37
N VAL A 113 -3.13 10.46 14.26
CA VAL A 113 -3.58 10.73 15.63
C VAL A 113 -4.93 11.43 15.54
N LYS A 114 -6.01 10.66 15.41
CA LYS A 114 -7.36 11.15 15.53
C LYS A 114 -7.57 11.35 17.02
N LEU A 115 -7.32 12.57 17.49
CA LEU A 115 -7.80 13.02 18.79
C LEU A 115 -9.25 12.57 18.92
N SER A 116 -9.56 11.84 19.99
CA SER A 116 -10.90 11.32 20.17
C SER A 116 -11.89 12.47 20.29
N LEU A 117 -13.14 12.28 19.86
CA LEU A 117 -14.18 13.31 20.04
C LEU A 117 -14.33 13.72 21.51
N ALA A 118 -14.03 12.81 22.44
CA ALA A 118 -13.99 13.09 23.87
C ALA A 118 -12.84 14.03 24.26
N GLN A 119 -11.65 13.85 23.69
CA GLN A 119 -10.51 14.75 23.92
C GLN A 119 -10.79 16.16 23.39
N TYR A 120 -11.35 16.27 22.17
CA TYR A 120 -11.76 17.58 21.65
C TYR A 120 -12.78 18.30 22.53
N LYS A 121 -13.79 17.58 23.04
CA LYS A 121 -14.79 18.15 23.96
C LYS A 121 -14.16 18.62 25.27
N HIS A 122 -13.20 17.86 25.79
CA HIS A 122 -12.44 18.22 26.99
C HIS A 122 -11.62 19.49 26.77
N ASP A 123 -10.87 19.58 25.66
CA ASP A 123 -10.01 20.73 25.36
C ASP A 123 -10.83 22.02 25.16
N VAL A 124 -11.99 21.91 24.48
CA VAL A 124 -12.91 23.04 24.32
C VAL A 124 -13.49 23.50 25.67
N ALA A 125 -13.86 22.57 26.55
CA ALA A 125 -14.35 22.89 27.89
C ALA A 125 -13.27 23.57 28.74
N PHE A 126 -12.04 23.04 28.72
CA PHE A 126 -10.88 23.63 29.40
C PHE A 126 -10.60 25.06 28.92
N LEU A 127 -10.56 25.29 27.60
CA LEU A 127 -10.33 26.62 27.04
C LEU A 127 -11.41 27.62 27.43
N LYS A 128 -12.67 27.18 27.50
CA LYS A 128 -13.80 28.01 27.93
C LYS A 128 -13.68 28.40 29.40
N GLU A 129 -13.44 27.42 30.28
CA GLU A 129 -13.30 27.65 31.72
C GLU A 129 -12.06 28.48 32.06
N ARG A 130 -10.96 28.27 31.33
CA ARG A 130 -9.74 29.09 31.43
C ARG A 130 -10.03 30.55 31.08
N LYS A 131 -10.79 30.81 30.01
CA LYS A 131 -11.18 32.17 29.61
C LYS A 131 -12.07 32.85 30.65
N GLU A 132 -13.03 32.12 31.20
CA GLU A 132 -13.90 32.61 32.28
C GLU A 132 -13.10 32.97 33.54
N LYS A 133 -12.20 32.09 33.98
CA LYS A 133 -11.32 32.35 35.14
C LYS A 133 -10.31 33.47 34.87
N ALA A 134 -9.83 33.61 33.63
CA ALA A 134 -8.95 34.70 33.21
C ALA A 134 -9.65 36.07 33.24
N ALA A 135 -10.97 36.13 32.98
CA ALA A 135 -11.75 37.38 33.06
C ALA A 135 -11.83 37.93 34.48
N HIS A 136 -11.69 37.08 35.51
CA HIS A 136 -11.70 37.46 36.94
C HIS A 136 -10.29 37.77 37.50
N VAL A 137 -9.29 37.96 36.64
CA VAL A 137 -7.90 38.28 37.03
C VAL A 137 -7.74 39.78 37.33
N THR A 138 -8.53 40.29 38.27
CA THR A 138 -8.37 41.65 38.80
C THR A 138 -7.62 41.65 40.13
N ASN A 139 -7.72 40.56 40.91
CA ASN A 139 -7.17 40.45 42.26
C ASN A 139 -6.16 39.29 42.41
N LYS A 140 -5.36 39.33 43.49
CA LYS A 140 -4.37 38.28 43.83
C LYS A 140 -5.00 36.88 43.94
N VAL A 141 -6.26 36.81 44.35
CA VAL A 141 -7.04 35.56 44.46
C VAL A 141 -7.35 34.97 43.08
N GLY A 142 -7.80 35.78 42.12
CA GLY A 142 -8.05 35.34 40.74
C GLY A 142 -6.78 34.81 40.05
N ARG A 143 -5.63 35.48 40.26
CA ARG A 143 -4.32 35.01 39.76
C ARG A 143 -3.92 33.64 40.33
N ARG A 144 -4.24 33.36 41.60
CA ARG A 144 -3.96 32.06 42.22
C ARG A 144 -4.90 30.98 41.69
N ALA A 145 -6.16 31.29 41.46
CA ALA A 145 -7.15 30.35 40.93
C ALA A 145 -6.80 29.86 39.52
N VAL A 146 -6.39 30.76 38.61
CA VAL A 146 -5.94 30.40 37.25
C VAL A 146 -4.70 29.51 37.30
N ARG A 147 -3.68 29.86 38.11
CA ARG A 147 -2.46 29.04 38.25
C ARG A 147 -2.75 27.66 38.82
N TYR A 148 -3.66 27.56 39.80
CA TYR A 148 -4.05 26.27 40.36
C TYR A 148 -4.73 25.40 39.31
N PHE A 149 -5.68 25.98 38.55
CA PHE A 149 -6.39 25.29 37.47
C PHE A 149 -5.46 24.81 36.35
N GLU A 150 -4.53 25.64 35.89
CA GLU A 150 -3.53 25.23 34.90
C GLU A 150 -2.60 24.15 35.45
N LYS A 151 -2.21 24.23 36.73
CA LYS A 151 -1.36 23.23 37.39
C LYS A 151 -2.06 21.87 37.53
N THR A 152 -3.36 21.85 37.82
CA THR A 152 -4.13 20.60 37.93
C THR A 152 -4.28 19.90 36.59
N GLU A 153 -4.53 20.66 35.52
CA GLU A 153 -4.65 20.10 34.18
C GLU A 153 -3.32 19.57 33.66
N TRP A 154 -2.23 20.31 33.86
CA TRP A 154 -0.88 19.84 33.53
C TRP A 154 -0.52 18.54 34.27
N ALA A 155 -0.89 18.43 35.55
CA ALA A 155 -0.67 17.21 36.32
C ALA A 155 -1.49 16.02 35.77
N ALA A 156 -2.73 16.26 35.34
CA ALA A 156 -3.57 15.24 34.73
C ALA A 156 -3.05 14.80 33.34
N GLU A 157 -2.53 15.71 32.53
CA GLU A 157 -1.87 15.38 31.26
C GLU A 157 -0.60 14.56 31.47
N LEU A 158 0.23 14.95 32.43
CA LEU A 158 1.44 14.20 32.78
C LEU A 158 1.11 12.78 33.27
N GLU A 159 0.05 12.61 34.07
CA GLU A 159 -0.42 11.29 34.50
C GLU A 159 -0.92 10.44 33.32
N LYS A 160 -1.64 11.05 32.37
CA LYS A 160 -2.09 10.36 31.14
C LYS A 160 -0.91 9.95 30.28
N GLU A 161 0.09 10.81 30.10
CA GLU A 161 1.31 10.50 29.35
C GLU A 161 2.09 9.37 30.02
N GLN A 162 2.24 9.40 31.35
CA GLN A 162 2.86 8.31 32.10
C GLN A 162 2.09 6.99 31.96
N LYS A 163 0.76 7.01 32.01
CA LYS A 163 -0.08 5.83 31.76
C LYS A 163 0.08 5.30 30.33
N GLN A 164 0.14 6.18 29.34
CA GLN A 164 0.36 5.81 27.95
C GLN A 164 1.77 5.23 27.74
N ALA A 165 2.80 5.86 28.28
CA ALA A 165 4.17 5.37 28.25
C ALA A 165 4.32 4.03 28.99
N ALA A 166 3.62 3.85 30.12
CA ALA A 166 3.58 2.59 30.83
C ALA A 166 2.85 1.50 30.03
N LEU A 167 1.76 1.84 29.35
CA LEU A 167 1.06 0.93 28.45
C LEU A 167 1.91 0.56 27.24
N GLU A 168 2.59 1.52 26.61
CA GLU A 168 3.51 1.28 25.49
C GLU A 168 4.70 0.43 25.93
N LYS A 169 5.26 0.70 27.12
CA LYS A 169 6.30 -0.12 27.72
C LYS A 169 5.81 -1.54 28.00
N ALA A 170 4.60 -1.70 28.54
CA ALA A 170 3.98 -3.01 28.76
C ALA A 170 3.70 -3.74 27.43
N MET A 171 3.27 -3.02 26.39
CA MET A 171 3.11 -3.56 25.04
C MET A 171 4.45 -3.98 24.41
N SER A 172 5.52 -3.23 24.66
CA SER A 172 6.88 -3.58 24.21
C SER A 172 7.48 -4.78 24.96
N GLN A 173 7.00 -5.04 26.18
CA GLN A 173 7.39 -6.19 27.00
C GLN A 173 6.73 -7.51 26.57
N HIS A 174 5.72 -7.48 25.70
CA HIS A 174 5.34 -8.67 24.95
C HIS A 174 6.54 -9.07 24.06
N LYS A 175 7.25 -10.13 24.47
CA LYS A 175 8.33 -10.75 23.68
C LYS A 175 7.85 -10.87 22.22
N GLN A 176 8.56 -10.18 21.32
CA GLN A 176 8.35 -10.37 19.89
C GLN A 176 8.44 -11.87 19.59
N PRO A 177 7.53 -12.42 18.76
CA PRO A 177 7.65 -13.80 18.36
C PRO A 177 9.03 -14.04 17.72
N PRO A 178 9.60 -15.25 17.84
CA PRO A 178 10.89 -15.55 17.25
C PRO A 178 10.85 -15.29 15.73
N PRO A 179 11.98 -14.90 15.11
CA PRO A 179 12.05 -14.69 13.68
C PRO A 179 11.62 -15.95 12.91
N ILE A 180 10.93 -15.74 11.80
CA ILE A 180 10.48 -16.79 10.90
C ILE A 180 11.39 -16.79 9.67
N LEU A 181 11.63 -17.97 9.11
CA LEU A 181 12.34 -18.14 7.86
C LEU A 181 11.60 -17.41 6.71
N SER A 182 12.33 -16.68 5.87
CA SER A 182 11.77 -15.79 4.85
C SER A 182 12.01 -16.21 3.40
N VAL A 183 12.94 -17.11 3.10
CA VAL A 183 13.29 -17.49 1.72
C VAL A 183 12.07 -18.09 1.02
N TYR A 184 11.38 -19.04 1.65
CA TYR A 184 10.18 -19.66 1.10
C TYR A 184 9.01 -18.67 0.92
N PRO A 185 8.51 -17.98 1.97
CA PRO A 185 7.34 -17.13 1.83
C PRO A 185 7.55 -15.93 0.89
N VAL A 186 8.78 -15.43 0.78
CA VAL A 186 9.10 -14.33 -0.14
C VAL A 186 9.13 -14.82 -1.59
N THR A 187 9.71 -16.00 -1.82
CA THR A 187 9.72 -16.61 -3.16
C THR A 187 8.31 -17.02 -3.58
N ASP A 188 7.50 -17.58 -2.67
CA ASP A 188 6.08 -17.87 -2.91
C ASP A 188 5.31 -16.60 -3.27
N PHE A 189 5.51 -15.52 -2.52
CA PHE A 189 4.87 -14.25 -2.82
C PHE A 189 5.22 -13.75 -4.24
N LEU A 190 6.50 -13.71 -4.60
CA LEU A 190 6.92 -13.26 -5.93
C LEU A 190 6.44 -14.21 -7.04
N THR A 191 6.49 -15.52 -6.82
CA THR A 191 6.14 -16.49 -7.84
C THR A 191 4.63 -16.60 -8.00
N SER A 192 3.93 -16.90 -6.92
CA SER A 192 2.49 -17.16 -6.89
C SER A 192 1.63 -15.91 -6.98
N LYS A 193 2.03 -14.76 -6.39
CA LYS A 193 1.20 -13.53 -6.38
C LYS A 193 1.60 -12.51 -7.44
N PHE A 194 2.83 -12.55 -7.93
CA PHE A 194 3.29 -11.64 -8.97
C PHE A 194 3.40 -12.36 -10.32
N ILE A 195 4.35 -13.28 -10.48
CA ILE A 195 4.75 -13.78 -11.80
C ILE A 195 3.69 -14.66 -12.44
N HIS A 196 3.07 -15.57 -11.69
CA HIS A 196 2.02 -16.44 -12.23
C HIS A 196 0.62 -15.81 -12.23
N LEU A 197 0.33 -14.96 -11.23
CA LEU A 197 -1.02 -14.41 -11.07
C LEU A 197 -1.27 -13.23 -12.00
N VAL A 198 -0.38 -12.24 -12.01
CA VAL A 198 -0.63 -10.95 -12.68
C VAL A 198 -0.88 -11.09 -14.19
N PRO A 199 -0.15 -11.93 -14.95
CA PRO A 199 -0.45 -12.15 -16.38
C PRO A 199 -1.86 -12.70 -16.65
N ASN A 200 -2.42 -13.41 -15.67
CA ASN A 200 -3.72 -14.05 -15.78
C ASN A 200 -4.86 -13.21 -15.17
N MET A 201 -4.54 -12.09 -14.51
CA MET A 201 -5.54 -11.19 -13.92
C MET A 201 -6.36 -10.49 -14.99
N LYS A 202 -7.67 -10.40 -14.72
CA LYS A 202 -8.64 -9.67 -15.55
C LYS A 202 -8.94 -8.31 -14.92
N CYS A 203 -9.21 -7.34 -15.78
CA CYS A 203 -9.68 -6.02 -15.38
C CYS A 203 -11.11 -6.14 -14.86
N SER A 204 -11.36 -5.68 -13.63
CA SER A 204 -12.70 -5.76 -13.03
C SER A 204 -13.73 -4.84 -13.71
N SER A 205 -13.30 -3.88 -14.55
CA SER A 205 -14.22 -3.03 -15.32
C SER A 205 -14.62 -3.67 -16.66
N CYS A 206 -13.67 -4.15 -17.46
CA CYS A 206 -13.94 -4.63 -18.82
C CYS A 206 -13.84 -6.15 -19.02
N GLY A 207 -13.39 -6.90 -18.00
CA GLY A 207 -13.27 -8.36 -18.02
C GLY A 207 -12.10 -8.94 -18.84
N LYS A 208 -11.34 -8.11 -19.56
CA LYS A 208 -10.17 -8.54 -20.36
C LYS A 208 -8.91 -8.64 -19.51
N ARG A 209 -7.90 -9.40 -19.95
CA ARG A 209 -6.61 -9.50 -19.25
C ARG A 209 -5.94 -8.13 -19.17
N VAL A 210 -5.39 -7.80 -17.99
CA VAL A 210 -4.82 -6.47 -17.74
C VAL A 210 -3.54 -6.27 -18.55
N LEU A 211 -2.66 -7.27 -18.57
CA LEU A 211 -1.37 -7.17 -19.27
C LEU A 211 -1.42 -7.44 -20.77
N ALA A 212 -2.48 -8.09 -21.29
CA ALA A 212 -2.58 -8.43 -22.71
C ALA A 212 -2.67 -7.19 -23.63
N ASN A 213 -3.21 -6.08 -23.11
CA ASN A 213 -3.21 -4.83 -23.84
C ASN A 213 -1.85 -4.12 -23.78
N ILE A 214 -0.99 -4.45 -22.81
CA ILE A 214 0.27 -3.75 -22.51
C ILE A 214 1.43 -4.35 -23.30
N VAL A 215 1.41 -5.67 -23.46
CA VAL A 215 2.36 -6.40 -24.30
C VAL A 215 1.79 -6.43 -25.71
N SER A 216 1.99 -5.36 -26.49
CA SER A 216 1.81 -5.45 -27.94
C SER A 216 2.91 -6.35 -28.52
N ASP A 217 2.55 -7.19 -29.48
CA ASP A 217 3.51 -8.03 -30.20
C ASP A 217 4.48 -7.20 -31.05
N ASP A 218 4.15 -5.93 -31.33
CA ASP A 218 5.02 -4.96 -31.98
C ASP A 218 5.73 -4.05 -30.96
N PRO A 219 7.07 -4.09 -30.86
CA PRO A 219 7.87 -3.25 -29.94
C PRO A 219 7.90 -1.76 -30.32
N THR A 220 7.29 -1.37 -31.44
CA THR A 220 7.24 0.00 -31.97
C THR A 220 6.01 0.80 -31.52
N THR A 221 5.00 0.16 -30.93
CA THR A 221 3.81 0.85 -30.39
C THR A 221 3.71 0.55 -28.90
N PRO A 222 4.31 1.37 -28.00
CA PRO A 222 4.09 1.20 -26.59
C PRO A 222 2.60 1.38 -26.31
N SER A 223 1.95 0.33 -25.81
CA SER A 223 0.64 0.47 -25.24
C SER A 223 0.70 1.48 -24.10
N GLU A 224 -0.01 2.59 -24.24
CA GLU A 224 -0.03 3.67 -23.24
C GLU A 224 -0.75 3.25 -21.95
N ASP A 225 -1.45 2.12 -21.95
CA ASP A 225 -2.29 1.71 -20.83
C ASP A 225 -1.48 1.02 -19.74
N THR A 226 -1.62 1.47 -18.49
CA THR A 226 -0.89 0.90 -17.34
C THR A 226 -1.74 -0.13 -16.60
N ALA A 227 -1.10 -1.11 -15.97
CA ALA A 227 -1.79 -2.01 -15.05
C ALA A 227 -1.85 -1.37 -13.66
N GLU A 228 -3.04 -0.99 -13.19
CA GLU A 228 -3.24 -0.34 -11.90
C GLU A 228 -3.98 -1.26 -10.93
N ARG A 229 -3.58 -1.22 -9.65
CA ARG A 229 -4.22 -2.00 -8.60
C ARG A 229 -4.96 -1.07 -7.64
N ALA A 230 -6.27 -1.24 -7.56
CA ALA A 230 -7.09 -0.51 -6.61
C ALA A 230 -6.85 -1.00 -5.17
N TYR A 231 -7.20 -0.18 -4.19
CA TYR A 231 -7.06 -0.52 -2.76
C TYR A 231 -7.90 -1.73 -2.36
N CYS A 232 -9.02 -2.00 -3.05
CA CYS A 232 -9.80 -3.22 -2.84
C CYS A 232 -9.10 -4.51 -3.32
N GLY A 233 -7.88 -4.40 -3.88
CA GLY A 233 -7.05 -5.50 -4.33
C GLY A 233 -7.25 -5.89 -5.80
N HIS A 234 -8.33 -5.44 -6.43
CA HIS A 234 -8.67 -5.71 -7.83
C HIS A 234 -7.82 -4.91 -8.82
N TRP A 235 -7.61 -5.48 -10.00
CA TRP A 235 -6.79 -4.91 -11.05
C TRP A 235 -7.65 -4.26 -12.13
N PHE A 236 -7.11 -3.19 -12.71
CA PHE A 236 -7.73 -2.44 -13.77
C PHE A 236 -6.69 -2.05 -14.81
N HIS A 237 -7.12 -1.88 -16.05
CA HIS A 237 -6.39 -1.03 -16.99
C HIS A 237 -6.42 0.42 -16.47
N GLY A 238 -5.34 1.17 -16.66
CA GLY A 238 -5.22 2.55 -16.23
C GLY A 238 -6.31 3.41 -16.85
N SER A 239 -6.58 3.22 -18.14
CA SER A 239 -7.67 3.89 -18.86
C SER A 239 -9.07 3.51 -18.33
N CYS A 240 -9.28 2.25 -17.97
CA CYS A 240 -10.54 1.81 -17.35
C CYS A 240 -10.72 2.40 -15.96
N LEU A 241 -9.66 2.42 -15.14
CA LEU A 241 -9.70 2.98 -13.80
C LEU A 241 -9.90 4.49 -13.84
N ASP A 242 -9.25 5.19 -14.76
CA ASP A 242 -9.40 6.63 -14.96
C ASP A 242 -10.84 7.00 -15.30
N LYS A 243 -11.43 6.33 -16.30
CA LYS A 243 -12.85 6.49 -16.63
C LYS A 243 -13.74 6.25 -15.41
N LEU A 244 -13.49 5.18 -14.67
CA LEU A 244 -14.28 4.80 -13.50
C LEU A 244 -14.20 5.81 -12.34
N MET A 245 -13.09 6.53 -12.21
CA MET A 245 -12.84 7.47 -11.11
C MET A 245 -13.17 8.93 -11.49
N THR A 246 -13.15 9.28 -12.78
CA THR A 246 -13.37 10.65 -13.28
C THR A 246 -14.74 10.87 -13.92
N THR A 247 -15.49 9.81 -14.22
CA THR A 247 -16.86 9.93 -14.75
C THR A 247 -17.92 9.60 -13.71
N PRO A 248 -19.09 10.26 -13.75
CA PRO A 248 -20.20 9.92 -12.88
C PRO A 248 -20.79 8.54 -13.25
N PRO A 249 -21.30 7.76 -12.28
CA PRO A 249 -21.53 8.11 -10.87
C PRO A 249 -20.27 8.01 -9.99
N PHE A 250 -19.92 9.10 -9.30
CA PHE A 250 -18.74 9.13 -8.42
C PHE A 250 -18.91 8.28 -7.16
N GLY A 251 -17.80 7.71 -6.69
CA GLY A 251 -17.78 6.96 -5.44
C GLY A 251 -18.48 5.60 -5.53
N MET A 252 -18.55 5.03 -6.72
CA MET A 252 -19.06 3.70 -6.99
C MET A 252 -18.23 2.59 -6.33
N SER A 253 -18.91 1.48 -6.04
CA SER A 253 -18.26 0.25 -5.61
C SER A 253 -17.52 -0.41 -6.76
N CYS A 254 -16.54 -1.25 -6.42
CA CYS A 254 -15.85 -2.10 -7.39
C CYS A 254 -16.90 -2.87 -8.22
N PRO A 255 -16.79 -2.88 -9.57
CA PRO A 255 -17.75 -3.58 -10.43
C PRO A 255 -17.70 -5.10 -10.28
N ASP A 256 -16.68 -5.62 -9.60
CA ASP A 256 -16.54 -7.03 -9.30
C ASP A 256 -17.65 -7.48 -8.33
N LYS A 257 -18.32 -8.59 -8.69
CA LYS A 257 -19.54 -9.07 -8.02
C LYS A 257 -19.31 -9.40 -6.54
N ASP A 258 -18.12 -9.85 -6.21
CA ASP A 258 -17.78 -10.34 -4.87
C ASP A 258 -17.13 -9.26 -3.99
N CYS A 259 -16.85 -8.08 -4.56
CA CYS A 259 -16.19 -7.01 -3.84
C CYS A 259 -17.20 -6.11 -3.13
N GLY A 260 -17.96 -5.31 -3.88
CA GLY A 260 -18.87 -4.31 -3.30
C GLY A 260 -18.19 -3.17 -2.51
N TRP A 261 -16.87 -3.20 -2.31
CA TRP A 261 -16.12 -2.13 -1.64
C TRP A 261 -16.01 -0.89 -2.54
N ARG A 262 -16.10 0.30 -1.95
CA ARG A 262 -15.80 1.56 -2.66
C ARG A 262 -14.36 1.53 -3.17
N ILE A 263 -14.18 1.92 -4.43
CA ILE A 263 -12.87 1.94 -5.08
C ILE A 263 -12.08 3.14 -4.55
N TYR A 264 -10.84 2.87 -4.15
CA TYR A 264 -9.86 3.89 -3.84
C TYR A 264 -8.59 3.63 -4.60
N HIS A 265 -7.89 4.69 -4.97
CA HIS A 265 -6.57 4.68 -5.60
C HIS A 265 -5.80 5.93 -5.19
N ASN A 266 -4.48 5.87 -5.17
CA ASN A 266 -3.63 6.98 -4.71
C ASN A 266 -3.59 8.15 -5.70
N LYS A 267 -3.76 7.88 -7.01
CA LYS A 267 -3.75 8.90 -8.07
C LYS A 267 -4.98 9.81 -8.08
N TYR A 268 -6.10 9.39 -7.48
CA TYR A 268 -7.38 10.11 -7.55
C TYR A 268 -7.81 10.64 -6.18
N THR A 269 -8.49 11.79 -6.18
CA THR A 269 -9.05 12.38 -4.96
C THR A 269 -10.21 11.56 -4.42
N ARG A 270 -10.39 11.59 -3.10
CA ARG A 270 -11.48 10.90 -2.40
C ARG A 270 -12.72 11.77 -2.22
N ASP A 271 -12.60 13.08 -2.43
CA ASP A 271 -13.70 14.02 -2.23
C ASP A 271 -14.65 14.00 -3.42
N GLN A 272 -15.81 13.36 -3.20
CA GLN A 272 -16.87 13.24 -4.20
C GLN A 272 -17.41 14.61 -4.63
N LYS A 273 -17.57 15.56 -3.70
CA LYS A 273 -18.10 16.89 -4.04
C LYS A 273 -17.16 17.66 -4.96
N PHE A 274 -15.86 17.48 -4.76
CA PHE A 274 -14.84 18.07 -5.61
C PHE A 274 -14.89 17.49 -7.03
N LEU A 275 -15.02 16.16 -7.15
CA LEU A 275 -15.16 15.48 -8.45
C LEU A 275 -16.43 15.90 -9.19
N GLU A 276 -17.57 15.93 -8.50
CA GLU A 276 -18.84 16.40 -9.05
C GLU A 276 -18.74 17.83 -9.58
N LYS A 277 -18.09 18.73 -8.82
CA LYS A 277 -17.86 20.11 -9.25
C LYS A 277 -16.94 20.18 -10.47
N GLN A 278 -15.82 19.46 -10.47
CA GLN A 278 -14.90 19.45 -11.62
C GLN A 278 -15.60 18.94 -12.88
N TRP A 279 -16.36 17.87 -12.76
CA TRP A 279 -17.08 17.30 -13.89
C TRP A 279 -18.16 18.25 -14.41
N ALA A 280 -18.95 18.85 -13.53
CA ALA A 280 -19.96 19.85 -13.94
C ALA A 280 -19.32 21.06 -14.65
N MET A 281 -18.14 21.52 -14.20
CA MET A 281 -17.41 22.60 -14.86
C MET A 281 -16.84 22.17 -16.22
N ALA A 282 -16.32 20.94 -16.33
CA ALA A 282 -15.82 20.39 -17.59
C ALA A 282 -16.95 20.20 -18.61
N GLU A 283 -18.11 19.70 -18.17
CA GLU A 283 -19.30 19.51 -19.01
C GLU A 283 -19.88 20.85 -19.48
N ALA A 284 -19.94 21.86 -18.59
CA ALA A 284 -20.36 23.21 -18.98
C ALA A 284 -19.43 23.81 -20.04
N ARG A 285 -18.11 23.70 -19.86
CA ARG A 285 -17.13 24.15 -20.86
C ARG A 285 -17.25 23.41 -22.18
N LYS A 286 -17.51 22.09 -22.14
CA LYS A 286 -17.69 21.28 -23.34
C LYS A 286 -18.92 21.74 -24.14
N ARG A 287 -20.03 22.03 -23.44
CA ARG A 287 -21.24 22.58 -24.05
C ARG A 287 -21.01 23.96 -24.69
N GLU A 288 -20.30 24.85 -23.99
CA GLU A 288 -19.92 26.17 -24.55
C GLU A 288 -19.08 26.04 -25.83
N LEU A 289 -18.13 25.08 -25.86
CA LEU A 289 -17.32 24.82 -27.05
C LEU A 289 -18.15 24.23 -28.20
N GLU A 290 -19.08 23.31 -27.91
CA GLU A 290 -20.01 22.76 -28.91
C GLU A 290 -20.89 23.88 -29.50
N ASP A 291 -21.43 24.77 -28.67
CA ASP A 291 -22.23 25.93 -29.12
C ASP A 291 -21.42 26.86 -30.04
N VAL A 292 -20.14 27.10 -29.73
CA VAL A 292 -19.24 27.90 -30.58
C VAL A 292 -18.92 27.18 -31.90
N MET A 293 -18.68 25.87 -31.87
CA MET A 293 -18.40 25.09 -33.07
C MET A 293 -19.62 25.02 -34.00
N ASP A 294 -20.81 24.88 -33.46
CA ASP A 294 -22.04 24.88 -34.24
C ASP A 294 -22.33 26.27 -34.81
N PHE A 295 -22.12 27.33 -34.03
CA PHE A 295 -22.19 28.70 -34.56
C PHE A 295 -21.19 28.94 -35.71
N ALA A 296 -19.95 28.44 -35.60
CA ALA A 296 -18.97 28.54 -36.67
C ALA A 296 -19.39 27.76 -37.94
N ARG A 297 -19.99 26.57 -37.78
CA ARG A 297 -20.51 25.78 -38.91
C ARG A 297 -21.69 26.45 -39.61
N ASP A 298 -22.53 27.17 -38.87
CA ASP A 298 -23.66 27.89 -39.45
C ASP A 298 -23.21 29.13 -40.24
N ILE A 299 -22.11 29.79 -39.84
CA ILE A 299 -21.48 30.85 -40.62
C ILE A 299 -20.91 30.31 -41.94
N ASP A 300 -20.24 29.15 -41.93
CA ASP A 300 -19.64 28.55 -43.13
C ASP A 300 -20.69 28.08 -44.17
N ARG A 301 -21.97 28.02 -43.80
CA ARG A 301 -23.09 27.63 -44.67
C ARG A 301 -23.80 28.81 -45.32
N LEU A 302 -23.45 30.05 -44.97
CA LEU A 302 -23.97 31.29 -45.56
C LEU A 302 -23.04 31.81 -46.66
#